data_AF-A0AAX3X351-F1
#
_entry.id   AF-A0AAX3X351-F1
#
_cell.length_a   1.000
_cell.length_b   1.000
_cell.length_c   1.000
_cell.angle_alpha   90.00
_cell.angle_beta   90.00
_cell.angle_gamma   90.00
#
_symmetry.space_group_name_H-M   'P 1'
#
loop_
_entity.id
_entity.type
_entity.pdbx_description
1 polymer ?
#
loop_
_entity_poly.entity_id
_entity_poly.type
_entity_poly.pdbx_seq_one_letter_code
_entity_poly.pdbx_strand_id
1 'polypeptide(L)'
;MAVSDIVEQYEDEHGNIYYKMKTHDIEVRATQTTGLAPVITYWMGAKEITDDIRNLRFSPRAPSSYIQDYEEFQALLYTKEQRAINQLYEQMSIKPRNMSSGKQILWSFFVIVIAMLPLLIAVWWFK
;
A
#
# COMPACT_ATOMS: atom_id res chain seq x y z
N MET A 1 30.60 -1.56 -7.60
CA MET A 1 29.45 -0.66 -7.34
C MET A 1 28.22 -1.45 -7.73
N ALA A 2 27.20 -1.53 -6.87
CA ALA A 2 26.01 -2.32 -7.20
C ALA A 2 25.28 -1.61 -8.34
N VAL A 3 25.60 -2.04 -9.57
CA VAL A 3 24.82 -1.79 -10.78
C VAL A 3 23.54 -2.58 -10.57
N SER A 4 22.66 -2.03 -9.74
CA SER A 4 21.35 -2.60 -9.45
C SER A 4 20.51 -2.46 -10.71
N ASP A 5 19.69 -3.47 -11.03
CA ASP A 5 18.83 -3.50 -12.24
C ASP A 5 17.84 -2.32 -12.33
N ILE A 6 17.80 -1.47 -11.30
CA ILE A 6 16.95 -0.29 -11.17
C ILE A 6 17.66 1.03 -11.53
N VAL A 7 18.97 1.02 -11.77
CA VAL A 7 19.77 2.22 -12.10
C VAL A 7 20.48 2.04 -13.44
N GLU A 8 20.38 3.04 -14.31
CA GLU A 8 21.06 3.09 -15.61
C GLU A 8 22.17 4.14 -15.60
N GLN A 9 23.26 3.82 -16.29
CA GLN A 9 24.38 4.72 -16.49
C GLN A 9 24.16 5.52 -17.78
N TYR A 10 24.38 6.82 -17.69
CA TYR A 10 24.33 7.76 -18.80
C TYR A 10 25.69 8.45 -18.93
N GLU A 11 26.04 8.81 -20.16
CA GLU A 11 27.23 9.60 -20.49
C GLU A 11 26.76 10.90 -21.14
N ASP A 12 27.33 12.03 -20.70
CA ASP A 12 27.05 13.32 -21.35
C ASP A 12 27.96 13.52 -22.57
N GLU A 13 27.67 14.57 -23.34
CA GLU A 13 28.47 14.97 -24.50
C GLU A 13 29.91 15.38 -24.14
N HIS A 14 30.22 15.56 -22.84
CA HIS A 14 31.51 15.94 -22.31
C HIS A 14 32.29 14.75 -21.71
N GLY A 15 31.77 13.52 -21.83
CA GLY A 15 32.38 12.29 -21.31
C GLY A 15 32.21 12.08 -19.80
N ASN A 16 31.33 12.83 -19.12
CA ASN A 16 31.00 12.61 -17.73
C ASN A 16 29.96 11.51 -17.59
N ILE A 17 30.25 10.56 -16.71
CA ILE A 17 29.35 9.47 -16.37
C ILE A 17 28.45 9.88 -15.21
N TYR A 18 27.15 9.81 -15.41
CA TYR A 18 26.13 10.01 -14.37
C TYR A 18 25.15 8.85 -14.33
N TYR A 19 24.50 8.64 -13.18
CA TYR A 19 23.52 7.56 -12.99
C TYR A 19 22.13 8.13 -12.82
N LYS A 20 21.13 7.44 -13.36
CA LYS A 20 19.71 7.76 -13.22
C LYS A 20 18.90 6.51 -12.93
N MET A 21 17.71 6.68 -12.35
CA MET A 21 16.77 5.59 -12.19
C MET A 21 16.29 5.11 -13.55
N LYS A 22 16.25 3.79 -13.75
CA LYS A 22 15.79 3.17 -15.00
C LYS A 22 14.33 3.49 -15.31
N THR A 23 13.50 3.54 -14.27
CA THR A 23 12.10 3.91 -14.37
C THR A 23 11.57 4.42 -13.04
N HIS A 24 10.58 5.31 -13.12
CA HIS A 24 9.80 5.79 -11.98
C HIS A 24 8.50 4.99 -11.78
N ASP A 25 8.19 4.09 -12.72
CA ASP A 25 7.01 3.25 -12.68
C ASP A 25 7.23 1.99 -11.82
N ILE A 26 7.35 2.22 -10.52
CA ILE A 26 7.44 1.16 -9.51
C ILE A 26 6.08 0.99 -8.85
N GLU A 27 5.57 -0.23 -8.84
CA GLU A 27 4.40 -0.60 -8.06
C GLU A 27 4.83 -0.91 -6.63
N VAL A 28 4.09 -0.35 -5.66
CA VAL A 28 4.32 -0.59 -4.23
C VAL A 28 3.11 -1.30 -3.66
N ARG A 29 3.35 -2.45 -3.00
CA ARG A 29 2.29 -3.27 -2.42
C ARG A 29 2.57 -3.47 -0.93
N ALA A 30 1.59 -3.17 -0.10
CA ALA A 30 1.65 -3.44 1.33
C ALA A 30 0.81 -4.67 1.65
N THR A 31 1.38 -5.62 2.38
CA THR A 31 0.70 -6.86 2.79
C THR A 31 0.86 -7.05 4.30
N GLN A 32 -0.18 -7.55 4.96
CA GLN A 32 -0.06 -7.97 6.36
C GLN A 32 0.19 -9.48 6.38
N THR A 33 1.45 -9.88 6.60
CA THR A 33 1.76 -11.20 7.14
C THR A 33 1.47 -11.21 8.64
N THR A 34 1.36 -12.38 9.27
CA THR A 34 0.96 -12.66 10.67
C THR A 34 1.64 -11.87 11.81
N GLY A 35 2.46 -10.86 11.52
CA GLY A 35 3.03 -9.90 12.47
C GLY A 35 2.27 -8.57 12.56
N LEU A 36 2.75 -7.70 13.44
CA LEU A 36 2.16 -6.39 13.74
C LEU A 36 2.44 -5.32 12.67
N ALA A 37 3.50 -5.48 11.88
CA ALA A 37 3.94 -4.49 10.90
C ALA A 37 3.61 -4.93 9.46
N PRO A 38 3.11 -4.01 8.61
CA PRO A 38 2.89 -4.30 7.21
C PRO A 38 4.24 -4.49 6.48
N VAL A 39 4.29 -5.50 5.61
CA VAL A 39 5.43 -5.77 4.73
C VAL A 39 5.21 -5.06 3.40
N ILE A 40 6.16 -4.22 3.03
CA ILE A 40 6.15 -3.47 1.76
C ILE A 40 7.02 -4.21 0.75
N THR A 41 6.46 -4.49 -0.42
CA THR A 41 7.17 -5.08 -1.57
C THR A 41 7.13 -4.12 -2.76
N TYR A 42 8.17 -4.17 -3.59
CA TYR A 42 8.37 -3.25 -4.71
C TYR A 42 8.49 -4.04 -6.00
N TRP A 43 7.79 -3.59 -7.04
CA TRP A 43 7.65 -4.31 -8.30
C TRP A 43 7.92 -3.38 -9.48
N MET A 44 8.71 -3.86 -10.44
CA MET A 44 8.94 -3.22 -11.72
C MET A 44 8.37 -4.13 -12.82
N GLY A 45 7.15 -3.84 -13.26
CA GLY A 45 6.38 -4.75 -14.10
C GLY A 45 6.16 -6.11 -13.40
N ALA A 46 6.69 -7.19 -13.99
CA ALA A 46 6.59 -8.54 -13.43
C ALA A 46 7.73 -8.90 -12.46
N LYS A 47 8.77 -8.07 -12.35
CA LYS A 47 9.95 -8.37 -11.52
C LYS A 47 9.79 -7.76 -10.13
N GLU A 48 9.96 -8.58 -9.09
CA GLU A 48 10.13 -8.07 -7.73
C GLU A 48 11.53 -7.48 -7.55
N ILE A 49 11.60 -6.25 -7.06
CA ILE A 49 12.83 -5.46 -6.88
C ILE A 49 13.00 -4.97 -5.44
N THR A 50 12.35 -5.65 -4.48
CA THR A 50 12.36 -5.27 -3.06
C THR A 50 13.78 -5.21 -2.49
N ASP A 51 14.60 -6.23 -2.78
CA ASP A 51 15.99 -6.26 -2.34
C ASP A 51 16.86 -5.25 -3.07
N ASP A 52 16.59 -4.97 -4.35
CA ASP A 52 17.31 -3.97 -5.13
C ASP A 52 17.12 -2.56 -4.55
N ILE A 53 15.87 -2.20 -4.20
CA ILE A 53 15.56 -0.93 -3.53
C ILE A 53 16.16 -0.88 -2.12
N ARG A 54 16.12 -1.99 -1.39
CA ARG A 54 16.73 -2.09 -0.05
C ARG A 54 18.24 -1.87 -0.13
N ASN A 55 18.91 -2.54 -1.04
CA ASN A 55 20.35 -2.41 -1.28
C ASN A 55 20.72 -0.98 -1.70
N LEU A 56 19.87 -0.32 -2.49
CA LEU A 56 20.05 1.08 -2.85
C LEU A 56 19.94 2.00 -1.63
N ARG A 57 18.86 1.90 -0.86
CA ARG A 57 18.62 2.76 0.32
C ARG A 57 19.68 2.59 1.41
N PHE A 58 20.14 1.36 1.60
CA PHE A 58 21.14 1.02 2.63
C PHE A 58 22.55 0.91 2.06
N SER A 59 22.83 1.45 0.87
CA SER A 59 24.17 1.43 0.32
C SER A 59 25.13 2.29 1.16
N PRO A 60 26.42 1.91 1.30
CA PRO A 60 27.39 2.67 2.10
C PRO A 60 27.62 4.11 1.65
N ARG A 61 27.37 4.41 0.36
CA ARG A 61 27.33 5.77 -0.17
C ARG A 61 25.89 6.20 -0.32
N ALA A 62 25.57 7.43 0.06
CA ALA A 62 24.23 7.99 -0.14
C ALA A 62 23.87 7.98 -1.64
N PRO A 63 22.74 7.37 -2.06
CA PRO A 63 22.33 7.33 -3.47
C PRO A 63 22.20 8.72 -4.12
N SER A 64 21.76 9.73 -3.37
CA SER A 64 21.70 11.12 -3.84
C SER A 64 23.05 11.72 -4.24
N SER A 65 24.17 11.11 -3.82
CA SER A 65 25.51 11.59 -4.20
C SER A 65 25.96 11.15 -5.59
N TYR A 66 25.32 10.14 -6.19
CA TYR A 66 25.72 9.60 -7.50
C TYR A 66 24.57 9.35 -8.47
N ILE A 67 23.31 9.36 -8.00
CA ILE A 67 22.12 9.24 -8.83
C ILE A 67 21.40 10.59 -8.86
N GLN A 68 21.25 11.16 -10.06
CA GLN A 68 20.80 12.54 -10.25
C GLN A 68 19.33 12.76 -9.86
N ASP A 69 18.46 11.80 -10.17
CA ASP A 69 17.02 11.84 -9.98
C ASP A 69 16.56 11.09 -8.70
N TYR A 70 17.50 10.73 -7.82
CA TYR A 70 17.18 9.93 -6.64
C TYR A 70 16.22 10.61 -5.66
N GLU A 71 16.35 11.93 -5.45
CA GLU A 71 15.45 12.64 -4.52
C GLU A 71 14.00 12.65 -5.02
N GLU A 72 13.81 12.89 -6.32
CA GLU A 72 12.50 12.83 -6.97
C GLU A 72 11.92 11.42 -6.90
N PHE A 73 12.74 10.42 -7.23
CA PHE A 73 12.39 9.02 -7.10
C PHE A 73 11.97 8.64 -5.68
N GLN A 74 12.74 9.03 -4.67
CA GLN A 74 12.49 8.72 -3.27
C GLN A 74 11.20 9.38 -2.77
N ALA A 75 10.91 10.62 -3.19
CA ALA A 75 9.66 11.31 -2.85
C ALA A 75 8.43 10.62 -3.48
N LEU A 76 8.55 10.18 -4.73
CA LEU A 76 7.51 9.43 -5.43
C LEU A 76 7.28 8.07 -4.78
N LEU A 77 8.36 7.37 -4.44
CA LEU A 77 8.31 6.06 -3.78
C LEU A 77 7.66 6.16 -2.40
N TYR A 78 8.02 7.15 -1.59
CA TYR A 78 7.40 7.42 -0.30
C TYR A 78 5.88 7.67 -0.41
N THR A 79 5.47 8.43 -1.42
CA THR A 79 4.04 8.70 -1.67
C THR A 79 3.28 7.41 -2.02
N LYS A 80 3.89 6.53 -2.81
CA LYS A 80 3.31 5.22 -3.16
C LYS A 80 3.26 4.27 -1.96
N GLU A 81 4.29 4.26 -1.11
CA GLU A 81 4.32 3.51 0.15
C GLU A 81 3.19 3.93 1.09
N GLN A 82 3.00 5.24 1.31
CA GLN A 82 1.93 5.74 2.16
C GLN A 82 0.54 5.34 1.62
N ARG A 83 0.35 5.41 0.29
CA ARG A 83 -0.89 4.97 -0.35
C ARG A 83 -1.14 3.48 -0.16
N ALA A 84 -0.12 2.63 -0.34
CA ALA A 84 -0.24 1.19 -0.18
C ALA A 84 -0.58 0.81 1.28
N ILE A 85 0.08 1.47 2.24
CA ILE A 85 -0.19 1.29 3.67
C ILE A 85 -1.63 1.71 4.00
N ASN A 86 -2.08 2.86 3.50
CA ASN A 86 -3.44 3.33 3.71
C ASN A 86 -4.47 2.36 3.13
N GLN A 87 -4.25 1.84 1.92
CA GLN A 87 -5.12 0.83 1.30
C GLN A 87 -5.17 -0.46 2.12
N LEU A 88 -4.03 -0.91 2.66
CA LEU A 88 -3.99 -2.08 3.52
C LEU A 88 -4.79 -1.84 4.80
N TYR A 89 -4.64 -0.67 5.45
CA TYR A 89 -5.46 -0.33 6.62
C TYR A 89 -6.94 -0.19 6.28
N GLU A 90 -7.31 0.36 5.13
CA GLU A 90 -8.69 0.44 4.68
C GLU A 90 -9.29 -0.96 4.49
N GLN A 91 -8.54 -1.89 3.89
CA GLN A 91 -8.96 -3.29 3.69
C GLN A 91 -9.10 -4.05 5.01
N MET A 92 -8.16 -3.85 5.95
CA MET A 92 -8.19 -4.50 7.27
C MET A 92 -9.20 -3.87 8.21
N SER A 93 -9.49 -2.58 8.07
CA SER A 93 -10.52 -1.93 8.85
C SER A 93 -11.86 -2.52 8.46
N ILE A 94 -12.42 -3.32 9.37
CA ILE A 94 -13.80 -3.81 9.31
C ILE A 94 -14.73 -2.62 9.59
N LYS A 95 -14.68 -1.57 8.77
CA LYS A 95 -15.77 -0.62 8.70
C LYS A 95 -16.88 -1.33 7.91
N PRO A 96 -18.12 -1.41 8.41
CA PRO A 96 -19.23 -1.94 7.64
C PRO A 96 -19.55 -0.94 6.53
N ARG A 97 -18.76 -0.96 5.46
CA ARG A 97 -18.91 -0.05 4.32
C ARG A 97 -19.03 -0.76 2.98
N ASN A 98 -18.85 -2.09 2.96
CA ASN A 98 -19.18 -2.94 1.82
C ASN A 98 -20.49 -3.72 1.99
N MET A 99 -21.39 -3.30 2.90
CA MET A 99 -22.80 -3.61 2.70
C MET A 99 -23.33 -2.67 1.64
N SER A 100 -23.79 -3.20 0.50
CA SER A 100 -24.59 -2.39 -0.43
C SER A 100 -25.75 -1.76 0.35
N SER A 101 -26.23 -0.58 -0.08
CA SER A 101 -27.29 0.15 0.63
C SER A 101 -28.50 -0.75 0.95
N GLY A 102 -28.82 -1.71 0.09
CA GLY A 102 -29.85 -2.72 0.35
C GLY A 102 -29.55 -3.66 1.52
N LYS A 103 -28.32 -4.14 1.66
CA LYS A 103 -27.91 -4.98 2.79
C LYS A 103 -27.92 -4.20 4.12
N GLN A 104 -27.58 -2.91 4.08
CA GLN A 104 -27.63 -2.05 5.25
C GLN A 104 -29.08 -1.80 5.71
N ILE A 105 -30.00 -1.57 4.76
CA ILE A 105 -31.44 -1.43 5.06
C ILE A 105 -32.01 -2.73 5.65
N LEU A 106 -31.68 -3.87 5.04
CA LEU A 106 -32.14 -5.18 5.51
C LEU A 106 -31.64 -5.49 6.92
N TRP A 107 -30.37 -5.17 7.22
CA TRP A 107 -29.79 -5.36 8.54
C TRP A 107 -30.45 -4.48 9.60
N SER A 108 -30.64 -3.18 9.32
CA SER A 108 -31.34 -2.27 10.22
C SER A 108 -32.77 -2.73 10.49
N PHE A 109 -33.48 -3.21 9.47
CA PHE A 109 -34.82 -3.76 9.64
C PHE A 109 -34.83 -5.01 10.51
N PHE A 110 -33.88 -5.93 10.27
CA PHE A 110 -33.74 -7.15 11.06
C PHE A 110 -33.51 -6.87 12.55
N VAL A 111 -32.63 -5.92 12.88
CA VAL A 111 -32.36 -5.50 14.27
C VAL A 111 -33.62 -4.93 14.94
N ILE A 112 -34.39 -4.10 14.23
CA ILE A 112 -35.64 -3.52 14.76
C ILE A 112 -36.66 -4.61 15.07
N VAL A 113 -36.82 -5.62 14.19
CA VAL A 113 -37.73 -6.74 14.42
C VAL A 113 -37.33 -7.54 15.67
N ILE A 114 -36.04 -7.80 15.87
CA ILE A 114 -35.53 -8.47 17.07
C ILE A 114 -35.77 -7.63 18.32
N ALA A 115 -35.57 -6.31 18.26
CA ALA A 115 -35.81 -5.42 19.39
C ALA A 115 -37.30 -5.36 19.79
N MET A 116 -38.21 -5.56 18.83
CA MET A 116 -39.66 -5.55 19.06
C MET A 116 -40.23 -6.90 19.51
N LEU A 117 -39.50 -8.01 19.31
CA LEU A 117 -39.93 -9.36 19.69
C LEU A 117 -40.34 -9.49 21.17
N PRO A 118 -39.60 -8.95 22.16
CA PRO A 118 -39.99 -9.03 23.57
C PRO A 118 -41.34 -8.36 23.86
N LEU A 119 -41.60 -7.21 23.21
CA LEU A 119 -42.88 -6.49 23.36
C LEU A 119 -44.03 -7.28 22.74
N LEU A 120 -43.82 -7.90 21.58
CA LEU A 120 -44.83 -8.73 20.92
C LEU A 120 -45.16 -9.97 21.76
N ILE A 121 -44.16 -10.62 22.34
CA ILE A 121 -44.34 -11.78 23.23
C ILE A 121 -45.11 -11.36 24.49
N ALA A 122 -44.75 -10.23 25.11
CA ALA A 122 -45.44 -9.72 26.30
C ALA A 122 -46.92 -9.44 26.01
N VAL A 123 -47.25 -8.76 24.91
CA VAL A 123 -48.65 -8.48 24.52
C VAL A 123 -49.44 -9.76 24.25
N TRP A 124 -48.81 -10.80 23.69
CA TRP A 124 -49.46 -12.08 23.42
C TRP A 124 -49.73 -12.89 24.71
N TRP A 125 -48.87 -12.75 25.72
CA TRP A 125 -49.03 -13.40 27.03
C TRP A 125 -50.07 -12.72 27.94
N PHE A 126 -50.30 -11.42 27.77
CA PHE A 126 -51.27 -10.65 28.55
C PHE A 126 -52.70 -10.65 27.99
N LYS A 127 -52.94 -11.35 26.87
CA LYS A 127 -54.26 -11.52 26.25
C LYS A 127 -54.86 -12.88 26.63
#